data_AF-A0A6A8LN35-F1
#
_entry.id   AF-A0A6A8LN35-F1
#
_cell.length_a   1.000
_cell.length_b   1.000
_cell.length_c   1.000
_cell.angle_alpha   90.00
_cell.angle_beta   90.00
_cell.angle_gamma   90.00
#
_symmetry.space_group_name_H-M   'P 1'
#
loop_
_entity.id
_entity.type
_entity.pdbx_description
1 polymer ?
#
loop_
_entity_poly.entity_id
_entity_poly.type
_entity_poly.pdbx_seq_one_letter_code
_entity_poly.pdbx_strand_id
1 'polypeptide(L)'
;MDFKWLFTWMTNWINDNIPEKMQPAILTSATTLIGAFIGACVAQYFSHRLGLKREKKSNQRIFYNELFAPILLKMYTYCDYVTEFNKRILKDEHPIDENQLLCEINDHIGKNLKYASPKIINAYNKLKQFEYVDDMLGKGEDIAQYHLFEEILNELIKIAPYDRKSKKEISKYRTMYFLLKVLTYLHGKKSAAQFLECRFIFKKNKLYSKLTYKYLSFFFEIRYLPFVHFFYSVDIYYNHLDTLVKKKDRPFAKPFFKVRRDLEEMEYSKIMNP
;
A
#
# COMPACT_ATOMS: atom_id res chain seq x y z
N MET A 1 -40.98 -2.17 3.11
CA MET A 1 -42.13 -3.06 3.34
C MET A 1 -43.19 -2.23 4.04
N ASP A 2 -44.36 -2.09 3.44
CA ASP A 2 -45.45 -1.28 3.98
C ASP A 2 -46.37 -2.20 4.82
N PHE A 3 -46.26 -2.10 6.15
CA PHE A 3 -47.01 -2.93 7.09
C PHE A 3 -48.42 -2.40 7.39
N LYS A 4 -48.79 -1.27 6.79
CA LYS A 4 -50.07 -0.58 7.05
C LYS A 4 -51.27 -1.47 6.73
N TRP A 5 -51.21 -2.23 5.64
CA TRP A 5 -52.27 -3.16 5.24
C TRP A 5 -52.46 -4.31 6.24
N LEU A 6 -51.37 -4.86 6.78
CA LEU A 6 -51.43 -5.95 7.78
C LEU A 6 -52.10 -5.45 9.07
N PHE A 7 -51.75 -4.24 9.50
CA PHE A 7 -52.33 -3.63 10.70
C PHE A 7 -53.83 -3.37 10.51
N THR A 8 -54.24 -2.81 9.36
CA THR A 8 -55.66 -2.57 9.04
C THR A 8 -56.46 -3.87 8.93
N TRP A 9 -55.89 -4.91 8.33
CA TRP A 9 -56.54 -6.23 8.25
C TRP A 9 -56.72 -6.85 9.64
N MET A 10 -55.68 -6.82 10.49
CA MET A 10 -55.76 -7.32 11.86
C MET A 10 -56.80 -6.58 12.70
N THR A 11 -56.84 -5.24 12.63
CA THR A 11 -57.81 -4.45 13.40
C THR A 11 -59.24 -4.74 12.98
N ASN A 12 -59.49 -4.89 11.67
CA ASN A 12 -60.82 -5.21 11.16
C ASN A 12 -61.24 -6.63 11.58
N TRP A 13 -60.34 -7.61 11.46
CA TRP A 13 -60.63 -8.98 11.86
C TRP A 13 -60.92 -9.12 13.36
N ILE A 14 -60.18 -8.40 14.21
CA ILE A 14 -60.41 -8.37 15.66
C ILE A 14 -61.76 -7.74 15.99
N ASN A 15 -62.14 -6.65 15.31
CA ASN A 15 -63.43 -5.98 15.52
C ASN A 15 -64.62 -6.87 15.09
N ASP A 16 -64.46 -7.64 14.01
CA ASP A 16 -65.55 -8.44 13.45
C ASP A 16 -65.77 -9.77 14.18
N ASN A 17 -64.75 -10.32 14.86
CA ASN A 17 -64.79 -11.70 15.38
C ASN A 17 -64.64 -11.83 16.90
N ILE A 18 -64.33 -10.75 17.62
CA ILE A 18 -64.01 -10.79 19.07
C ILE A 18 -64.99 -9.92 19.87
N PRO A 19 -65.55 -10.42 21.00
CA PRO A 19 -66.41 -9.63 21.88
C PRO A 19 -65.70 -8.37 22.39
N GLU A 20 -66.39 -7.23 22.39
CA GLU A 20 -65.85 -5.90 22.74
C GLU A 20 -65.08 -5.87 24.08
N LYS A 21 -65.51 -6.67 25.07
CA LYS A 21 -64.87 -6.76 26.39
C LYS A 21 -63.46 -7.40 26.35
N MET A 22 -63.15 -8.19 25.33
CA MET A 22 -61.86 -8.90 25.18
C MET A 22 -60.93 -8.28 24.13
N GLN A 23 -61.47 -7.43 23.24
CA GLN A 23 -60.71 -6.70 22.23
C GLN A 23 -59.48 -5.95 22.76
N PRO A 24 -59.52 -5.19 23.87
CA PRO A 24 -58.34 -4.45 24.34
C PRO A 24 -57.19 -5.38 24.74
N ALA A 25 -57.48 -6.49 25.42
CA ALA A 25 -56.47 -7.46 25.86
C ALA A 25 -55.78 -8.14 24.67
N ILE A 26 -56.54 -8.45 23.61
CA ILE A 26 -56.02 -9.11 22.41
C ILE A 26 -55.25 -8.10 21.54
N LEU A 27 -55.72 -6.86 21.43
CA LEU A 27 -55.00 -5.79 20.73
C LEU A 27 -53.66 -5.48 21.42
N THR A 28 -53.64 -5.38 22.75
CA THR A 28 -52.39 -5.19 23.50
C THR A 28 -51.43 -6.36 23.28
N SER A 29 -51.90 -7.60 23.42
CA SER A 29 -51.07 -8.80 23.22
C SER A 29 -50.50 -8.90 21.80
N ALA A 30 -51.33 -8.62 20.79
CA ALA A 30 -50.90 -8.62 19.38
C ALA A 30 -49.89 -7.50 19.09
N THR A 31 -50.10 -6.30 19.66
CA THR A 31 -49.16 -5.18 19.53
C THR A 31 -47.82 -5.49 20.20
N THR A 32 -47.82 -6.11 21.37
CA THR A 32 -46.60 -6.58 22.05
C THR A 32 -45.87 -7.63 21.23
N LEU A 33 -46.58 -8.59 20.63
CA LEU A 33 -45.98 -9.65 19.81
C LEU A 33 -45.35 -9.08 18.53
N ILE A 34 -46.06 -8.19 17.83
CA ILE A 34 -45.53 -7.51 16.64
C ILE A 34 -44.34 -6.63 17.01
N GLY A 35 -44.44 -5.87 18.10
CA GLY A 35 -43.35 -5.03 18.60
C GLY A 35 -42.11 -5.85 18.96
N ALA A 36 -42.29 -6.98 19.66
CA ALA A 36 -41.21 -7.91 20.01
C ALA A 36 -40.59 -8.55 18.77
N PHE A 37 -41.41 -8.95 17.79
CA PHE A 37 -40.93 -9.54 16.53
C PHE A 37 -40.11 -8.56 15.70
N ILE A 38 -40.61 -7.32 15.53
CA ILE A 38 -39.86 -6.25 14.85
C ILE A 38 -38.57 -5.95 15.61
N GLY A 39 -38.63 -5.85 16.94
CA GLY A 39 -37.46 -5.67 17.80
C GLY A 39 -36.41 -6.76 17.61
N ALA A 40 -36.82 -8.03 17.57
CA ALA A 40 -35.94 -9.17 17.31
C ALA A 40 -35.31 -9.11 15.91
N CYS A 41 -36.08 -8.80 14.86
CA CYS A 41 -35.57 -8.67 13.50
C CYS A 41 -34.51 -7.57 13.38
N VAL A 42 -34.78 -6.40 13.97
CA VAL A 42 -33.85 -5.27 13.99
C VAL A 42 -32.59 -5.64 14.77
N ALA A 43 -32.74 -6.24 15.95
CA ALA A 43 -31.62 -6.69 16.78
C ALA A 43 -30.74 -7.72 16.04
N GLN A 44 -31.35 -8.69 15.34
CA GLN A 44 -30.62 -9.69 14.58
C GLN A 44 -29.86 -9.08 13.40
N TYR A 45 -30.46 -8.14 12.68
CA TYR A 45 -29.80 -7.41 11.59
C TYR A 45 -28.57 -6.64 12.10
N PHE A 46 -28.71 -5.87 13.19
CA PHE A 46 -27.59 -5.14 13.77
C PHE A 46 -26.53 -6.08 14.35
N SER A 47 -26.94 -7.17 15.00
CA SER A 47 -26.03 -8.19 15.54
C SER A 47 -25.17 -8.79 14.44
N HIS A 48 -25.78 -9.23 13.33
CA HIS A 48 -25.06 -9.77 12.18
C HIS A 48 -24.10 -8.74 11.56
N ARG A 49 -24.57 -7.49 11.35
CA ARG A 49 -23.73 -6.42 10.79
C ARG A 49 -22.55 -6.06 11.69
N LEU A 50 -22.74 -6.05 13.01
CA LEU A 50 -21.67 -5.80 13.98
C LEU A 50 -20.72 -7.00 14.08
N GLY A 51 -21.24 -8.23 13.99
CA GLY A 51 -20.47 -9.47 13.92
C GLY A 51 -19.47 -9.46 12.77
N LEU A 52 -19.94 -9.23 11.54
CA LEU A 52 -19.08 -9.13 10.35
C LEU A 52 -18.00 -8.05 10.49
N LYS A 53 -18.34 -6.90 11.08
CA LYS A 53 -17.35 -5.83 11.34
C LYS A 53 -16.30 -6.26 12.36
N ARG A 54 -16.69 -7.01 13.40
CA ARG A 54 -15.78 -7.52 14.43
C ARG A 54 -14.84 -8.58 13.85
N GLU A 55 -15.37 -9.53 13.08
CA GLU A 55 -14.57 -10.56 12.40
C GLU A 55 -13.56 -9.95 11.45
N LYS A 56 -13.98 -8.98 10.62
CA LYS A 56 -13.06 -8.26 9.73
C LYS A 56 -11.93 -7.59 10.50
N LYS A 57 -12.23 -6.91 11.62
CA LYS A 57 -11.19 -6.29 12.47
C LYS A 57 -10.28 -7.33 13.11
N SER A 58 -10.83 -8.47 13.52
CA SER A 58 -10.06 -9.59 14.07
C SER A 58 -9.08 -10.13 13.04
N ASN A 59 -9.54 -10.40 11.82
CA ASN A 59 -8.70 -10.88 10.72
C ASN A 59 -7.59 -9.88 10.37
N GLN A 60 -7.93 -8.58 10.30
CA GLN A 60 -6.94 -7.52 10.08
C GLN A 60 -5.85 -7.49 11.18
N ARG A 61 -6.22 -7.73 12.43
CA ARG A 61 -5.26 -7.81 13.55
C ARG A 61 -4.35 -9.04 13.42
N ILE A 62 -4.91 -10.19 13.04
CA ILE A 62 -4.15 -11.42 12.79
C ILE A 62 -3.16 -11.18 11.66
N PHE A 63 -3.60 -10.64 10.52
CA PHE A 63 -2.71 -10.34 9.39
C PHE A 63 -1.58 -9.37 9.80
N TYR A 64 -1.91 -8.32 10.56
CA TYR A 64 -0.91 -7.41 11.09
C TYR A 64 0.16 -8.12 11.94
N ASN A 65 -0.28 -8.90 12.93
CA ASN A 65 0.63 -9.54 13.88
C ASN A 65 1.48 -10.62 13.22
N GLU A 66 0.90 -11.40 12.32
CA GLU A 66 1.56 -12.58 11.73
C GLU A 66 2.46 -12.22 10.54
N LEU A 67 2.04 -11.26 9.69
CA LEU A 67 2.76 -10.95 8.45
C LEU A 67 3.57 -9.65 8.53
N PHE A 68 3.04 -8.60 9.16
CA PHE A 68 3.60 -7.25 9.02
C PHE A 68 4.48 -6.86 10.21
N ALA A 69 4.00 -7.04 11.44
CA ALA A 69 4.67 -6.60 12.65
C ALA A 69 6.12 -7.14 12.79
N PRO A 70 6.41 -8.42 12.48
CA PRO A 70 7.76 -8.99 12.68
C PRO A 70 8.82 -8.43 11.72
N ILE A 71 8.42 -7.95 10.55
CA ILE A 71 9.33 -7.45 9.50
C ILE A 71 9.35 -5.94 9.37
N LEU A 72 8.36 -5.22 9.92
CA LEU A 72 8.20 -3.79 9.70
C LEU A 72 9.44 -2.98 10.11
N LEU A 73 9.98 -3.28 11.31
CA LEU A 73 11.18 -2.62 11.80
C LEU A 73 12.39 -2.94 10.91
N LYS A 74 12.55 -4.20 10.51
CA LYS A 74 13.65 -4.65 9.64
C LYS A 74 13.62 -3.96 8.29
N MET A 75 12.43 -3.79 7.70
CA MET A 75 12.24 -3.02 6.47
C MET A 75 12.66 -1.56 6.67
N TYR A 76 12.25 -0.91 7.76
CA TYR A 76 12.66 0.46 8.03
C TYR A 76 14.18 0.59 8.18
N THR A 77 14.79 -0.30 8.97
CA THR A 77 16.25 -0.37 9.16
C THR A 77 16.97 -0.57 7.84
N TYR A 78 16.50 -1.51 7.00
CA TYR A 78 17.07 -1.75 5.68
C TYR A 78 17.01 -0.49 4.81
N CYS A 79 15.84 0.14 4.74
CA CYS A 79 15.65 1.33 3.92
C CYS A 79 16.49 2.51 4.40
N ASP A 80 16.59 2.72 5.72
CA ASP A 80 17.45 3.75 6.28
C ASP A 80 18.92 3.44 6.01
N TYR A 81 19.38 2.21 6.24
CA TYR A 81 20.74 1.78 5.96
C TYR A 81 21.16 2.04 4.51
N VAL A 82 20.33 1.64 3.53
CA VAL A 82 20.61 1.83 2.10
C VAL A 82 20.58 3.31 1.69
N THR A 83 19.86 4.15 2.43
CA THR A 83 19.70 5.59 2.12
C THR A 83 20.43 6.53 3.07
N GLU A 84 21.28 6.01 3.96
CA GLU A 84 21.99 6.82 4.95
C GLU A 84 23.25 7.44 4.32
N PHE A 85 23.44 8.74 4.51
CA PHE A 85 24.57 9.47 3.91
C PHE A 85 25.94 9.00 4.45
N ASN A 86 26.01 8.63 5.74
CA ASN A 86 27.25 8.23 6.40
C ASN A 86 27.31 6.71 6.66
N LYS A 87 27.17 5.91 5.61
CA LYS A 87 27.28 4.43 5.71
C LYS A 87 28.59 3.95 6.34
N ARG A 88 29.70 4.70 6.14
CA ARG A 88 31.02 4.32 6.66
C ARG A 88 31.03 4.30 8.19
N ILE A 89 30.48 5.33 8.83
CA ILE A 89 30.39 5.41 10.30
C ILE A 89 29.55 4.25 10.86
N LEU A 90 28.41 3.95 10.22
CA LEU A 90 27.56 2.84 10.64
C LEU A 90 28.22 1.46 10.42
N LYS A 91 28.96 1.27 9.33
CA LYS A 91 29.67 0.02 9.04
C LYS A 91 30.80 -0.27 10.04
N ASP A 92 31.47 0.77 10.51
CA ASP A 92 32.61 0.63 11.42
C ASP A 92 32.16 0.40 12.88
N GLU A 93 31.02 0.95 13.29
CA GLU A 93 30.50 0.80 14.67
C GLU A 93 29.53 -0.38 14.83
N HIS A 94 28.68 -0.66 13.82
CA HIS A 94 27.67 -1.74 13.84
C HIS A 94 27.48 -2.34 12.43
N PRO A 95 28.28 -3.33 12.01
CA PRO A 95 28.16 -3.92 10.69
C PRO A 95 26.82 -4.64 10.54
N ILE A 96 25.89 -4.02 9.80
CA ILE A 96 24.64 -4.65 9.37
C ILE A 96 24.94 -5.40 8.07
N ASP A 97 24.73 -6.72 8.08
CA ASP A 97 24.73 -7.53 6.86
C ASP A 97 23.42 -7.29 6.10
N GLU A 98 23.51 -6.53 5.00
CA GLU A 98 22.37 -6.21 4.13
C GLU A 98 21.68 -7.48 3.61
N ASN A 99 22.47 -8.48 3.21
CA ASN A 99 21.96 -9.70 2.60
C ASN A 99 21.24 -10.55 3.65
N GLN A 100 21.83 -10.68 4.84
CA GLN A 100 21.18 -11.38 5.94
C GLN A 100 19.83 -10.73 6.29
N LEU A 101 19.78 -9.40 6.39
CA LEU A 101 18.55 -8.68 6.71
C LEU A 101 17.47 -8.89 5.63
N LEU A 102 17.84 -8.86 4.35
CA LEU A 102 16.93 -9.16 3.25
C LEU A 102 16.43 -10.60 3.28
N CYS A 103 17.32 -11.58 3.49
CA CYS A 103 16.96 -12.98 3.62
C CYS A 103 15.96 -13.20 4.76
N GLU A 104 16.21 -12.62 5.94
CA GLU A 104 15.30 -12.73 7.08
C GLU A 104 13.91 -12.15 6.80
N ILE A 105 13.84 -11.02 6.09
CA ILE A 105 12.56 -10.41 5.70
C ILE A 105 11.84 -11.31 4.67
N ASN A 106 12.54 -11.74 3.62
CA ASN A 106 11.99 -12.54 2.53
C ASN A 106 11.53 -13.93 2.99
N ASP A 107 12.28 -14.57 3.88
CA ASP A 107 11.93 -15.85 4.48
C ASP A 107 10.68 -15.74 5.34
N HIS A 108 10.58 -14.66 6.13
CA HIS A 108 9.39 -14.41 6.93
C HIS A 108 8.15 -14.18 6.06
N ILE A 109 8.28 -13.39 4.98
CA ILE A 109 7.19 -13.17 4.02
C ILE A 109 6.77 -14.50 3.40
N GLY A 110 7.74 -15.29 2.92
CA GLY A 110 7.50 -16.61 2.31
C GLY A 110 6.73 -17.57 3.22
N LYS A 111 7.15 -17.67 4.49
CA LYS A 111 6.49 -18.52 5.51
C LYS A 111 5.07 -18.06 5.85
N ASN A 112 4.74 -16.78 5.65
CA ASN A 112 3.48 -16.17 6.05
C ASN A 112 2.59 -15.71 4.87
N LEU A 113 2.87 -16.18 3.65
CA LEU A 113 2.08 -15.83 2.46
C LEU A 113 0.58 -16.17 2.58
N LYS A 114 0.21 -17.13 3.45
CA LYS A 114 -1.20 -17.46 3.73
C LYS A 114 -2.02 -16.27 4.26
N TYR A 115 -1.36 -15.27 4.85
CA TYR A 115 -1.99 -14.04 5.35
C TYR A 115 -1.83 -12.85 4.37
N ALA A 116 -1.12 -13.05 3.26
CA ALA A 116 -0.79 -12.00 2.32
C ALA A 116 -1.93 -11.75 1.31
N SER A 117 -2.00 -10.51 0.82
CA SER A 117 -2.93 -10.18 -0.27
C SER A 117 -2.44 -10.78 -1.59
N PRO A 118 -3.33 -10.98 -2.59
CA PRO A 118 -2.92 -11.44 -3.92
C PRO A 118 -1.83 -10.57 -4.57
N LYS A 119 -1.79 -9.27 -4.25
CA LYS A 119 -0.76 -8.36 -4.75
C LYS A 119 0.61 -8.66 -4.17
N ILE A 120 0.69 -8.89 -2.86
CA ILE A 120 1.94 -9.26 -2.18
C ILE A 120 2.41 -10.63 -2.68
N ILE A 121 1.50 -11.60 -2.83
CA ILE A 121 1.81 -12.93 -3.37
C ILE A 121 2.42 -12.80 -4.78
N ASN A 122 1.79 -12.01 -5.66
CA ASN A 122 2.31 -11.79 -7.01
C ASN A 122 3.68 -11.09 -7.00
N ALA A 123 3.86 -10.07 -6.14
CA ALA A 123 5.13 -9.38 -6.01
C ALA A 123 6.25 -10.31 -5.50
N TYR A 124 5.94 -11.19 -4.55
CA TYR A 124 6.87 -12.20 -4.04
C TYR A 124 7.23 -13.23 -5.10
N ASN A 125 6.26 -13.72 -5.86
CA ASN A 125 6.50 -14.66 -6.96
C ASN A 125 7.39 -14.04 -8.04
N LYS A 126 7.20 -12.75 -8.37
CA LYS A 126 8.08 -12.03 -9.30
C LYS A 126 9.51 -11.91 -8.78
N LEU A 127 9.70 -11.72 -7.48
CA LEU A 127 11.03 -11.73 -6.88
C LEU A 127 11.66 -13.12 -6.98
N LYS A 128 10.90 -14.17 -6.64
CA LYS A 128 11.37 -15.57 -6.69
C LYS A 128 11.70 -16.05 -8.10
N GLN A 129 11.12 -15.45 -9.14
CA GLN A 129 11.48 -15.74 -10.52
C GLN A 129 12.96 -15.57 -10.81
N PHE A 130 13.63 -14.61 -10.15
CA PHE A 130 15.06 -14.37 -10.36
C PHE A 130 15.98 -15.42 -9.74
N GLU A 131 15.45 -16.37 -8.94
CA GLU A 131 16.24 -17.52 -8.47
C GLU A 131 16.53 -18.52 -9.60
N TYR A 132 15.74 -18.50 -10.67
CA TYR A 132 15.84 -19.45 -11.78
C TYR A 132 15.76 -18.81 -13.18
N VAL A 133 15.45 -17.52 -13.27
CA VAL A 133 15.49 -16.72 -14.50
C VAL A 133 16.59 -15.68 -14.37
N ASP A 134 17.56 -15.72 -15.27
CA ASP A 134 18.61 -14.71 -15.33
C ASP A 134 18.06 -13.41 -15.93
N ASP A 135 18.11 -12.35 -15.15
CA ASP A 135 17.86 -11.00 -15.65
C ASP A 135 19.14 -10.50 -16.31
N MET A 136 19.21 -10.63 -17.64
CA MET A 136 20.37 -10.20 -18.45
C MET A 136 20.85 -8.76 -18.17
N LEU A 137 20.04 -7.94 -17.47
CA LEU A 137 20.32 -6.56 -17.08
C LEU A 137 20.91 -6.40 -15.66
N GLY A 138 20.84 -7.42 -14.81
CA GLY A 138 21.37 -7.44 -13.44
C GLY A 138 20.72 -6.43 -12.49
N LYS A 139 19.47 -6.03 -12.72
CA LYS A 139 18.76 -5.01 -11.90
C LYS A 139 17.35 -5.44 -11.46
N GLY A 140 16.79 -6.43 -12.11
CA GLY A 140 15.42 -6.91 -11.98
C GLY A 140 15.12 -7.43 -10.58
N GLU A 141 16.08 -8.14 -9.98
CA GLU A 141 15.95 -8.66 -8.61
C GLU A 141 15.78 -7.51 -7.60
N ASP A 142 16.66 -6.50 -7.61
CA ASP A 142 16.54 -5.33 -6.73
C ASP A 142 15.22 -4.58 -6.95
N ILE A 143 14.81 -4.40 -8.21
CA ILE A 143 13.54 -3.73 -8.55
C ILE A 143 12.34 -4.53 -8.00
N ALA A 144 12.36 -5.85 -8.14
CA ALA A 144 11.33 -6.73 -7.60
C ALA A 144 11.32 -6.73 -6.08
N GLN A 145 12.49 -6.67 -5.44
CA GLN A 145 12.63 -6.55 -3.99
C GLN A 145 12.00 -5.26 -3.47
N TYR A 146 12.32 -4.11 -4.08
CA TYR A 146 11.72 -2.83 -3.69
C TYR A 146 10.22 -2.77 -3.97
N HIS A 147 9.76 -3.40 -5.05
CA HIS A 147 8.34 -3.52 -5.37
C HIS A 147 7.58 -4.37 -4.33
N LEU A 148 8.15 -5.49 -3.87
CA LEU A 148 7.56 -6.30 -2.80
C LEU A 148 7.40 -5.48 -1.51
N PHE A 149 8.43 -4.73 -1.12
CA PHE A 149 8.40 -3.87 0.06
C PHE A 149 7.37 -2.74 -0.07
N GLU A 150 7.25 -2.14 -1.26
CA GLU A 150 6.21 -1.15 -1.54
C GLU A 150 4.80 -1.73 -1.37
N GLU A 151 4.52 -2.91 -1.93
CA GLU A 151 3.21 -3.56 -1.84
C GLU A 151 2.83 -3.94 -0.41
N ILE A 152 3.79 -4.41 0.37
CA ILE A 152 3.61 -4.69 1.81
C ILE A 152 3.17 -3.41 2.54
N LEU A 153 3.88 -2.29 2.34
CA LEU A 153 3.53 -1.04 3.01
C LEU A 153 2.21 -0.45 2.48
N ASN A 154 1.87 -0.67 1.22
CA ASN A 154 0.59 -0.28 0.64
C ASN A 154 -0.59 -0.99 1.29
N GLU A 155 -0.50 -2.30 1.50
CA GLU A 155 -1.52 -3.07 2.21
C GLU A 155 -1.57 -2.69 3.70
N LEU A 156 -0.42 -2.49 4.33
CA LEU A 156 -0.33 -2.09 5.74
C LEU A 156 -1.09 -0.79 6.03
N ILE A 157 -0.98 0.22 5.14
CA ILE A 157 -1.70 1.50 5.26
C ILE A 157 -3.23 1.31 5.26
N LYS A 158 -3.75 0.27 4.60
CA LYS A 158 -5.20 -0.01 4.48
C LYS A 158 -5.76 -0.76 5.68
N ILE A 159 -4.95 -1.61 6.30
CA ILE A 159 -5.40 -2.62 7.27
C ILE A 159 -5.55 -2.04 8.67
N ALA A 160 -4.57 -1.27 9.17
CA ALA A 160 -4.53 -0.98 10.60
C ALA A 160 -5.10 0.39 10.99
N PRO A 161 -5.74 0.49 12.18
CA PRO A 161 -6.15 1.75 12.79
C PRO A 161 -4.93 2.47 13.38
N TYR A 162 -3.96 2.80 12.54
CA TYR A 162 -2.79 3.57 12.94
C TYR A 162 -3.17 5.03 13.21
N ASP A 163 -2.52 5.60 14.21
CA ASP A 163 -2.51 7.03 14.43
C ASP A 163 -1.98 7.77 13.19
N ARG A 164 -2.36 9.04 13.07
CA ARG A 164 -1.93 9.90 11.95
C ARG A 164 -0.40 9.94 11.82
N LYS A 165 0.34 9.84 12.93
CA LYS A 165 1.81 9.82 12.96
C LYS A 165 2.35 8.53 12.33
N SER A 166 1.90 7.36 12.78
CA SER A 166 2.35 6.08 12.26
C SER A 166 1.99 5.89 10.78
N LYS A 167 0.81 6.35 10.34
CA LYS A 167 0.45 6.37 8.91
C LYS A 167 1.38 7.23 8.07
N LYS A 168 1.81 8.38 8.58
CA LYS A 168 2.79 9.24 7.90
C LYS A 168 4.14 8.53 7.78
N GLU A 169 4.57 7.85 8.83
CA GLU A 169 5.84 7.11 8.82
C GLU A 169 5.81 5.96 7.81
N ILE A 170 4.77 5.13 7.82
CA ILE A 170 4.60 4.05 6.83
C ILE A 170 4.57 4.63 5.40
N SER A 171 3.85 5.73 5.19
CA SER A 171 3.79 6.40 3.89
C SER A 171 5.14 6.97 3.45
N LYS A 172 5.98 7.44 4.37
CA LYS A 172 7.34 7.92 4.10
C LYS A 172 8.19 6.76 3.57
N TYR A 173 8.27 5.64 4.29
CA TYR A 173 9.05 4.48 3.87
C TYR A 173 8.52 3.87 2.56
N ARG A 174 7.20 3.81 2.36
CA ARG A 174 6.62 3.38 1.08
C ARG A 174 7.12 4.25 -0.07
N THR A 175 7.08 5.58 0.09
CA THR A 175 7.59 6.48 -0.95
C THR A 175 9.09 6.30 -1.16
N MET A 176 9.88 6.04 -0.12
CA MET A 176 11.32 5.76 -0.26
C MET A 176 11.58 4.49 -1.06
N TYR A 177 10.87 3.39 -0.79
CA TYR A 177 10.97 2.17 -1.58
C TYR A 177 10.51 2.35 -3.02
N PHE A 178 9.43 3.10 -3.25
CA PHE A 178 9.01 3.45 -4.60
C PHE A 178 10.10 4.24 -5.34
N LEU A 179 10.73 5.22 -4.69
CA LEU A 179 11.83 5.98 -5.28
C LEU A 179 13.05 5.10 -5.54
N LEU A 180 13.42 4.21 -4.62
CA LEU A 180 14.47 3.21 -4.82
C LEU A 180 14.16 2.34 -6.04
N LYS A 181 12.93 1.85 -6.17
CA LYS A 181 12.47 1.05 -7.32
C LYS A 181 12.67 1.80 -8.62
N VAL A 182 12.14 3.02 -8.74
CA VAL A 182 12.21 3.77 -10.00
C VAL A 182 13.63 4.25 -10.31
N LEU A 183 14.37 4.73 -9.31
CA LEU A 183 15.76 5.16 -9.52
C LEU A 183 16.68 3.98 -9.84
N THR A 184 16.43 2.79 -9.28
CA THR A 184 17.19 1.58 -9.60
C THR A 184 16.92 1.15 -11.04
N TYR A 185 15.66 1.22 -11.46
CA TYR A 185 15.29 1.02 -12.86
C TYR A 185 16.02 1.99 -13.79
N LEU A 186 16.06 3.29 -13.46
CA LEU A 186 16.68 4.32 -14.31
C LEU A 186 18.21 4.34 -14.26
N HIS A 187 18.82 4.13 -13.10
CA HIS A 187 20.23 4.44 -12.86
C HIS A 187 21.03 3.29 -12.23
N GLY A 188 20.38 2.17 -11.92
CA GLY A 188 20.96 1.07 -11.14
C GLY A 188 20.96 1.33 -9.62
N LYS A 189 21.12 0.25 -8.85
CA LYS A 189 21.01 0.25 -7.37
C LYS A 189 21.94 1.26 -6.71
N LYS A 190 23.21 1.29 -7.13
CA LYS A 190 24.25 2.13 -6.52
C LYS A 190 23.94 3.62 -6.67
N SER A 191 23.54 4.05 -7.86
CA SER A 191 23.15 5.43 -8.14
C SER A 191 21.87 5.83 -7.41
N ALA A 192 20.90 4.91 -7.34
CA ALA A 192 19.66 5.12 -6.60
C ALA A 192 19.92 5.35 -5.10
N ALA A 193 20.80 4.53 -4.51
CA ALA A 193 21.24 4.69 -3.14
C ALA A 193 21.91 6.05 -2.93
N GLN A 194 22.91 6.41 -3.73
CA GLN A 194 23.62 7.70 -3.64
C GLN A 194 22.68 8.92 -3.79
N PHE A 195 21.69 8.82 -4.67
CA PHE A 195 20.70 9.88 -4.83
C PHE A 195 19.86 10.09 -3.56
N LEU A 196 19.47 8.99 -2.90
CA LEU A 196 18.69 9.03 -1.68
C LEU A 196 19.53 9.26 -0.41
N GLU A 197 20.84 9.00 -0.43
CA GLU A 197 21.79 9.44 0.60
C GLU A 197 21.72 10.97 0.77
N CYS A 198 21.55 11.69 -0.34
CA CYS A 198 21.32 13.13 -0.34
C CYS A 198 19.89 13.53 0.06
N ARG A 199 19.08 12.68 0.71
CA ARG A 199 17.67 12.95 1.06
C ARG A 199 17.43 14.29 1.79
N PHE A 200 18.44 14.84 2.45
CA PHE A 200 18.38 16.14 3.12
C PHE A 200 18.20 17.33 2.16
N ILE A 201 18.54 17.18 0.87
CA ILE A 201 18.35 18.22 -0.17
C ILE A 201 16.89 18.35 -0.61
N PHE A 202 16.05 17.36 -0.32
CA PHE A 202 14.65 17.37 -0.73
C PHE A 202 13.76 18.14 0.25
N LYS A 203 12.65 18.65 -0.26
CA LYS A 203 11.59 19.24 0.56
C LYS A 203 10.83 18.11 1.26
N LYS A 204 11.14 17.84 2.54
CA LYS A 204 10.52 16.77 3.36
C LYS A 204 8.98 16.71 3.21
N ASN A 205 8.31 17.87 3.26
CA ASN A 205 6.85 17.97 3.17
C ASN A 205 6.29 17.56 1.80
N LYS A 206 7.09 17.70 0.73
CA LYS A 206 6.70 17.28 -0.62
C LYS A 206 7.08 15.84 -0.90
N LEU A 207 8.31 15.45 -0.56
CA LEU A 207 8.85 14.11 -0.82
C LEU A 207 7.94 13.01 -0.27
N TYR A 208 7.50 13.15 0.98
CA TYR A 208 6.68 12.14 1.64
C TYR A 208 5.17 12.38 1.49
N SER A 209 4.76 13.27 0.59
CA SER A 209 3.36 13.55 0.38
C SER A 209 2.67 12.40 -0.34
N LYS A 210 1.42 12.12 0.07
CA LYS A 210 0.57 11.11 -0.60
C LYS A 210 0.36 11.44 -2.09
N LEU A 211 0.33 12.73 -2.42
CA LEU A 211 0.17 13.21 -3.79
C LEU A 211 1.38 12.90 -4.66
N THR A 212 2.60 13.10 -4.14
CA THR A 212 3.84 12.76 -4.85
C THR A 212 3.92 11.29 -5.18
N TYR A 213 3.59 10.40 -4.22
CA TYR A 213 3.53 8.97 -4.50
C TYR A 213 2.51 8.63 -5.60
N LYS A 214 1.28 9.14 -5.50
CA LYS A 214 0.24 8.91 -6.53
C LYS A 214 0.66 9.41 -7.90
N TYR A 215 1.20 10.62 -7.97
CA TYR A 215 1.66 11.25 -9.21
C TYR A 215 2.76 10.39 -9.83
N LEU A 216 3.82 10.09 -9.08
CA LEU A 216 4.93 9.31 -9.60
C LEU A 216 4.54 7.87 -9.98
N SER A 217 3.72 7.18 -9.18
CA SER A 217 3.23 5.83 -9.49
C SER A 217 2.44 5.83 -10.79
N PHE A 218 1.54 6.80 -10.96
CA PHE A 218 0.75 6.94 -12.18
C PHE A 218 1.64 7.11 -13.43
N PHE A 219 2.67 7.95 -13.38
CA PHE A 219 3.59 8.09 -14.52
C PHE A 219 4.44 6.87 -14.76
N PHE A 220 4.89 6.21 -13.70
CA PHE A 220 5.67 4.99 -13.83
C PHE A 220 4.84 3.86 -14.47
N GLU A 221 3.58 3.72 -14.10
CA GLU A 221 2.66 2.73 -14.68
C GLU A 221 2.30 3.04 -16.14
N ILE A 222 2.05 4.32 -16.46
CA ILE A 222 1.69 4.75 -17.82
C ILE A 222 2.80 4.51 -18.84
N ARG A 223 4.07 4.53 -18.42
CA ARG A 223 5.21 4.24 -19.31
C ARG A 223 5.09 2.87 -20.00
N TYR A 224 4.42 1.90 -19.39
CA TYR A 224 4.25 0.56 -19.96
C TYR A 224 3.11 0.48 -20.99
N LEU A 225 2.37 1.57 -21.24
CA LEU A 225 1.37 1.63 -22.29
C LEU A 225 2.05 1.90 -23.65
N PRO A 226 1.86 1.04 -24.67
CA PRO A 226 2.58 1.14 -25.95
C PRO A 226 2.47 2.51 -26.62
N PHE A 227 1.29 3.12 -26.57
CA PHE A 227 1.01 4.42 -27.20
C PHE A 227 1.58 5.61 -26.43
N VAL A 228 1.81 5.47 -25.12
CA VAL A 228 2.26 6.58 -24.27
C VAL A 228 3.78 6.60 -24.13
N HIS A 229 4.45 5.46 -24.30
CA HIS A 229 5.91 5.36 -24.36
C HIS A 229 6.52 6.33 -25.38
N PHE A 230 5.84 6.61 -26.49
CA PHE A 230 6.28 7.54 -27.53
C PHE A 230 6.27 9.02 -27.09
N PHE A 231 5.34 9.42 -26.22
CA PHE A 231 5.20 10.80 -25.74
C PHE A 231 5.87 11.04 -24.39
N TYR A 232 6.22 9.98 -23.67
CA TYR A 232 6.84 10.07 -22.34
C TYR A 232 8.35 10.03 -22.43
N SER A 233 8.97 11.21 -22.50
CA SER A 233 10.40 11.32 -22.29
C SER A 233 10.72 11.20 -20.80
N VAL A 234 11.87 10.59 -20.50
CA VAL A 234 12.45 10.50 -19.15
C VAL A 234 12.55 11.90 -18.49
N ASP A 235 12.56 12.97 -19.29
CA ASP A 235 12.55 14.36 -18.85
C ASP A 235 11.35 14.73 -17.98
N ILE A 236 10.16 14.17 -18.20
CA ILE A 236 8.99 14.46 -17.35
C ILE A 236 9.24 13.95 -15.92
N TYR A 237 9.86 12.77 -15.79
CA TYR A 237 10.21 12.19 -14.50
C TYR A 237 11.30 13.01 -13.81
N TYR A 238 12.34 13.41 -14.55
CA TYR A 238 13.40 14.27 -14.03
C TYR A 238 12.91 15.64 -13.60
N ASN A 239 12.05 16.26 -14.40
CA ASN A 239 11.43 17.54 -14.07
C ASN A 239 10.65 17.44 -12.76
N HIS A 240 9.90 16.34 -12.56
CA HIS A 240 9.21 16.13 -11.30
C HIS A 240 10.19 15.93 -10.14
N LEU A 241 11.24 15.11 -10.28
CA LEU A 241 12.25 14.94 -9.23
C LEU A 241 12.96 16.26 -8.89
N ASP A 242 13.29 17.11 -9.87
CA ASP A 242 13.87 18.44 -9.63
C ASP A 242 12.91 19.38 -8.87
N THR A 243 11.59 19.22 -9.04
CA THR A 243 10.61 19.97 -8.25
C THR A 243 10.60 19.60 -6.77
N LEU A 244 11.01 18.37 -6.43
CA LEU A 244 11.12 17.86 -5.07
C LEU A 244 12.38 18.37 -4.35
N VAL A 245 13.43 18.74 -5.10
CA VAL A 245 14.68 19.32 -4.57
C VAL A 245 14.44 20.76 -4.10
N LYS A 246 15.09 21.16 -2.99
CA LYS A 246 15.10 22.54 -2.51
C LYS A 246 15.76 23.44 -3.56
N LYS A 247 15.18 24.62 -3.84
CA LYS A 247 15.66 25.51 -4.93
C LYS A 247 17.15 25.81 -4.84
N LYS A 248 17.65 26.03 -3.61
CA LYS A 248 19.07 26.29 -3.30
C LYS A 248 20.02 25.10 -3.58
N ASP A 249 19.49 23.87 -3.55
CA ASP A 249 20.29 22.64 -3.64
C ASP A 249 20.22 22.00 -5.04
N ARG A 250 19.44 22.59 -5.97
CA ARG A 250 19.31 22.11 -7.36
C ARG A 250 20.63 22.01 -8.13
N PRO A 251 21.59 22.97 -8.01
CA PRO A 251 22.87 22.84 -8.69
C PRO A 251 23.64 21.57 -8.31
N PHE A 252 23.49 21.10 -7.07
CA PHE A 252 24.12 19.86 -6.58
C PHE A 252 23.39 18.61 -7.06
N ALA A 253 22.08 18.69 -7.32
CA ALA A 253 21.29 17.58 -7.85
C ALA A 253 21.43 17.41 -9.37
N LYS A 254 21.70 18.50 -10.11
CA LYS A 254 21.83 18.51 -11.58
C LYS A 254 22.76 17.45 -12.16
N PRO A 255 23.96 17.16 -11.61
CA PRO A 255 24.85 16.12 -12.14
C PRO A 255 24.21 14.74 -12.13
N PHE A 256 23.47 14.38 -11.08
CA PHE A 256 22.77 13.08 -10.99
C PHE A 256 21.72 12.90 -12.09
N PHE A 257 21.15 14.00 -12.59
CA PHE A 257 20.17 14.00 -13.68
C PHE A 257 20.80 14.18 -15.08
N LYS A 258 22.07 14.58 -15.16
CA LYS A 258 22.75 14.88 -16.45
C LYS A 258 23.48 13.68 -17.03
N VAL A 259 24.08 12.82 -16.18
CA VAL A 259 24.98 11.71 -16.57
C VAL A 259 24.37 10.67 -17.53
N ARG A 260 23.05 10.61 -17.70
CA ARG A 260 22.40 9.60 -18.56
C ARG A 260 21.64 10.13 -19.77
N ARG A 261 21.50 11.45 -19.93
CA ARG A 261 20.94 12.01 -21.19
C ARG A 261 21.79 11.55 -22.39
N ASP A 262 23.09 11.58 -22.19
CA ASP A 262 24.08 11.22 -23.20
C ASP A 262 24.14 9.70 -23.47
N LEU A 263 23.85 8.85 -22.46
CA LEU A 263 23.86 7.38 -22.58
C LEU A 263 22.58 6.85 -23.26
N GLU A 264 21.42 7.44 -22.99
CA GLU A 264 20.15 7.04 -23.62
C GLU A 264 20.07 7.51 -25.08
N GLU A 265 20.63 8.68 -25.42
CA GLU A 265 20.82 9.09 -26.83
C GLU A 265 21.74 8.12 -27.60
N MET A 266 22.75 7.56 -26.93
CA MET A 266 23.63 6.53 -27.49
C MET A 266 22.96 5.14 -27.64
N GLU A 267 22.12 4.71 -26.71
CA GLU A 267 21.36 3.46 -26.84
C GLU A 267 20.25 3.57 -27.89
N TYR A 268 19.51 4.69 -27.94
CA TYR A 268 18.48 4.91 -28.95
C TYR A 268 19.04 5.03 -30.37
N SER A 269 20.21 5.66 -30.55
CA SER A 269 20.87 5.74 -31.86
C SER A 269 21.35 4.38 -32.35
N LYS A 270 21.76 3.47 -31.46
CA LYS A 270 22.11 2.07 -31.81
C LYS A 270 20.89 1.21 -32.17
N ILE A 271 19.72 1.50 -31.60
CA ILE A 271 18.49 0.75 -31.90
C ILE A 271 17.83 1.27 -33.20
N MET A 272 17.99 2.56 -33.50
CA MET A 272 17.42 3.19 -34.71
C MET A 272 18.33 3.09 -35.95
N ASN A 273 19.64 2.87 -35.77
CA ASN A 273 20.61 2.58 -36.83
C ASN A 273 21.31 1.24 -36.54
N PRO A 274 20.66 0.10 -36.85
CA PRO A 274 21.30 -1.22 -36.76
C PRO A 274 22.47 -1.38 -37.74
#